data_AF-A0A158EZ66-F1
#
_entry.id   AF-A0A158EZ66-F1
#
_cell.length_a   1.000
_cell.length_b   1.000
_cell.length_c   1.000
_cell.angle_alpha   90.00
_cell.angle_beta   90.00
_cell.angle_gamma   90.00
#
_symmetry.space_group_name_H-M   'P 1'
#
loop_
_entity.id
_entity.type
_entity.pdbx_description
1 polymer ?
#
loop_
_entity_poly.entity_id
_entity_poly.type
_entity_poly.pdbx_seq_one_letter_code
_entity_poly.pdbx_strand_id
1 'polypeptide(L)'
;MKRKKHSETSHANVSDISAFGALASALASMRLALLIDDLPRRFPRDASPRAIGAVTRVVNERSVILKPRTSSAMTKTLNTTVEHELSMERTAGKPAAPDADDASGASEPSGAQASAAALLDLTPQQAGTQTLLRGLAILEAAAGGARDLRSIGAALGTTRSTTHRLVSSLVQARYLRQVGGGYLLGPKLIELGTIALEQMPLTAVARPHLQVLAEHTHDTIHLGVRDGDDVLYIDKIPGTRGLEMRSRVGHRMPLASTGIGKAMMLDLPPETWSKLLEASHRVLAKVSFRPDHQPDIDTFIQRMTRYSQGGFTFDLEENEASIRCVAAPVRDASGAIVAALSVASTIPYMPSERMEELIPVVQREARAISQELGWRVPQPATRRIKR
;
A
#
# COMPACT_ATOMS: atom_id res chain seq x y z
N MET A 1 37.94 60.75 14.77
CA MET A 1 38.37 60.57 16.18
C MET A 1 37.50 59.50 16.83
N LYS A 2 38.16 58.49 17.44
CA LYS A 2 37.79 57.58 18.57
C LYS A 2 36.30 57.54 19.02
N ARG A 3 35.66 56.41 19.37
CA ARG A 3 36.13 55.10 19.86
C ARG A 3 34.97 54.08 19.92
N LYS A 4 35.32 52.80 19.74
CA LYS A 4 34.55 51.56 19.99
C LYS A 4 33.95 51.47 21.40
N LYS A 5 32.81 50.77 21.53
CA LYS A 5 32.58 49.78 22.59
C LYS A 5 31.73 48.61 22.07
N HIS A 6 32.20 47.41 22.36
CA HIS A 6 31.67 46.10 22.02
C HIS A 6 30.44 45.73 22.88
N SER A 7 29.51 44.98 22.31
CA SER A 7 28.74 43.95 23.02
C SER A 7 28.61 42.73 22.11
N GLU A 8 29.29 41.66 22.48
CA GLU A 8 29.19 40.33 21.88
C GLU A 8 27.85 39.67 22.25
N THR A 9 27.15 39.13 21.26
CA THR A 9 26.27 37.97 21.44
C THR A 9 26.48 37.05 20.26
N SER A 10 26.96 35.85 20.58
CA SER A 10 27.41 34.78 19.70
C SER A 10 26.37 34.34 18.68
N HIS A 11 26.81 34.23 17.42
CA HIS A 11 26.17 33.43 16.38
C HIS A 11 26.11 31.96 16.80
N ALA A 12 24.95 31.32 16.65
CA ALA A 12 24.83 29.88 16.51
C ALA A 12 24.34 29.60 15.08
N ASN A 13 25.12 28.80 14.35
CA ASN A 13 25.00 28.58 12.92
C ASN A 13 23.93 27.51 12.64
N VAL A 14 23.07 27.72 11.64
CA VAL A 14 21.97 26.81 11.23
C VAL A 14 22.49 25.53 10.52
N SER A 15 23.81 25.30 10.54
CA SER A 15 24.47 24.10 10.02
C SER A 15 24.56 22.94 11.02
N ASP A 16 24.18 23.11 12.28
CA ASP A 16 24.38 22.08 13.32
C ASP A 16 23.21 21.09 13.50
N ILE A 17 22.01 21.37 12.97
CA ILE A 17 20.84 20.49 13.20
C ILE A 17 20.85 19.26 12.27
N SER A 18 21.39 19.36 11.05
CA SER A 18 21.57 18.20 10.16
C SER A 18 22.72 17.29 10.61
N ALA A 19 23.74 17.85 11.28
CA ALA A 19 24.86 17.10 11.83
C ALA A 19 24.44 16.24 13.03
N PHE A 20 23.54 16.71 13.88
CA PHE A 20 23.04 15.93 15.03
C PHE A 20 22.17 14.73 14.62
N GLY A 21 21.37 14.85 13.56
CA GLY A 21 20.57 13.73 13.02
C GLY A 21 21.45 12.63 12.40
N ALA A 22 22.48 13.02 11.65
CA ALA A 22 23.45 12.09 11.07
C ALA A 22 24.34 11.42 12.15
N LEU A 23 24.73 12.17 13.21
CA LEU A 23 25.54 11.65 14.31
C LEU A 23 24.75 10.68 15.21
N ALA A 24 23.46 10.92 15.44
CA ALA A 24 22.59 10.00 16.19
C ALA A 24 22.35 8.67 15.45
N SER A 25 22.18 8.74 14.12
CA SER A 25 22.07 7.55 13.26
C SER A 25 23.40 6.77 13.21
N ALA A 26 24.53 7.47 13.05
CA ALA A 26 25.85 6.85 13.08
C ALA A 26 26.19 6.21 14.44
N LEU A 27 25.85 6.84 15.56
CA LEU A 27 26.04 6.29 16.91
C LEU A 27 25.14 5.08 17.17
N ALA A 28 23.90 5.06 16.66
CA ALA A 28 23.01 3.91 16.76
C ALA A 28 23.54 2.72 15.94
N SER A 29 24.07 2.97 14.74
CA SER A 29 24.73 1.96 13.91
C SER A 29 26.05 1.46 14.51
N MET A 30 26.85 2.33 15.12
CA MET A 30 28.11 1.94 15.79
C MET A 30 27.86 1.12 17.06
N ARG A 31 26.78 1.41 17.80
CA ARG A 31 26.39 0.67 19.01
C ARG A 31 25.83 -0.71 18.70
N LEU A 32 25.23 -0.89 17.51
CA LEU A 32 24.78 -2.19 17.01
C LEU A 32 25.93 -3.02 16.42
N ALA A 33 26.87 -2.38 15.70
CA ALA A 33 28.07 -3.04 15.19
C ALA A 33 29.00 -3.53 16.31
N LEU A 34 29.19 -2.73 17.38
CA LEU A 34 29.96 -3.14 18.56
C LEU A 34 29.28 -4.25 19.38
N LEU A 35 27.97 -4.44 19.25
CA LEU A 35 27.25 -5.55 19.88
C LEU A 35 27.36 -6.87 19.09
N ILE A 36 27.61 -6.79 17.78
CA ILE A 36 27.70 -7.93 16.87
C ILE A 36 29.15 -8.43 16.75
N ASP A 37 30.15 -7.54 16.82
CA ASP A 37 31.57 -7.92 16.70
C ASP A 37 32.22 -8.48 17.98
N ASP A 38 31.61 -8.33 19.16
CA ASP A 38 32.17 -8.86 20.43
C ASP A 38 31.67 -10.29 20.77
N LEU A 39 30.84 -10.89 19.92
CA LEU A 39 30.24 -12.21 20.14
C LEU A 39 31.11 -13.44 19.80
N PRO A 40 32.31 -13.35 19.17
CA PRO A 40 33.19 -14.52 19.04
C PRO A 40 34.50 -14.45 19.84
N ARG A 41 34.72 -13.50 20.77
CA ARG A 41 36.00 -13.42 21.53
C ARG A 41 35.99 -13.88 22.98
N ARG A 42 34.87 -14.40 23.49
CA ARG A 42 34.85 -15.09 24.79
C ARG A 42 34.10 -16.40 24.64
N PHE A 43 34.78 -17.50 24.98
CA PHE A 43 34.36 -18.91 25.12
C PHE A 43 34.97 -19.88 24.09
N PRO A 44 35.78 -20.86 24.56
CA PRO A 44 36.43 -21.86 23.70
C PRO A 44 35.42 -22.88 23.17
N ARG A 45 35.80 -23.53 22.06
CA ARG A 45 35.09 -24.67 21.46
C ARG A 45 34.91 -25.76 22.52
N ASP A 46 33.72 -26.35 22.53
CA ASP A 46 33.24 -27.45 23.38
C ASP A 46 32.38 -27.03 24.59
N ALA A 47 31.08 -26.75 24.34
CA ALA A 47 30.06 -26.70 25.39
C ALA A 47 28.73 -27.33 24.92
N SER A 48 28.18 -28.20 25.78
CA SER A 48 27.04 -29.09 25.54
C SER A 48 25.68 -28.37 25.31
N PRO A 49 24.64 -29.08 24.78
CA PRO A 49 23.33 -28.51 24.41
C PRO A 49 22.51 -27.86 25.52
N ARG A 50 22.95 -27.88 26.79
CA ARG A 50 22.27 -27.24 27.92
C ARG A 50 22.61 -25.76 28.13
N ALA A 51 23.60 -25.20 27.42
CA ALA A 51 24.00 -23.79 27.57
C ALA A 51 23.21 -22.79 26.69
N ILE A 52 22.53 -23.26 25.64
CA ILE A 52 21.82 -22.39 24.68
C ILE A 52 20.46 -21.92 25.24
N GLY A 53 19.89 -22.62 26.23
CA GLY A 53 18.59 -22.27 26.84
C GLY A 53 18.60 -21.07 27.80
N ALA A 54 19.78 -20.57 28.21
CA ALA A 54 19.88 -19.46 29.18
C ALA A 54 19.91 -18.06 28.54
N VAL A 55 20.24 -17.95 27.23
CA VAL A 55 20.38 -16.65 26.54
C VAL A 55 19.02 -16.08 26.11
N THR A 56 18.02 -16.94 25.89
CA THR A 56 16.65 -16.51 25.52
C THR A 56 15.87 -15.88 26.69
N ARG A 57 16.36 -16.00 27.94
CA ARG A 57 15.66 -15.48 29.12
C ARG A 57 16.01 -14.03 29.48
N VAL A 58 17.19 -13.54 29.10
CA VAL A 58 17.66 -12.18 29.46
C VAL A 58 17.17 -11.09 28.50
N VAL A 59 16.83 -11.44 27.25
CA VAL A 59 16.31 -10.48 26.26
C VAL A 59 14.82 -10.16 26.49
N ASN A 60 14.08 -11.03 27.19
CA ASN A 60 12.65 -10.85 27.41
C ASN A 60 12.30 -10.08 28.71
N GLU A 61 13.26 -9.87 29.62
CA GLU A 61 13.03 -9.18 30.91
C GLU A 61 13.36 -7.67 30.89
N ARG A 62 13.87 -7.11 29.78
CA ARG A 62 14.17 -5.66 29.67
C ARG A 62 13.18 -4.84 28.83
N SER A 63 12.09 -5.43 28.37
CA SER A 63 11.03 -4.73 27.62
C SER A 63 9.87 -4.22 28.50
N VAL A 64 9.99 -4.31 29.83
CA VAL A 64 8.94 -3.90 30.79
C VAL A 64 9.34 -2.63 31.55
N ILE A 65 9.60 -1.52 30.84
CA ILE A 65 9.55 -0.18 31.45
C ILE A 65 9.06 0.81 30.39
N LEU A 66 7.74 1.03 30.35
CA LEU A 66 7.01 2.25 29.94
C LEU A 66 5.58 1.89 29.51
N LYS A 67 4.64 1.83 30.46
CA LYS A 67 3.20 2.06 30.22
C LYS A 67 2.74 3.17 31.16
N PRO A 68 1.99 4.18 30.69
CA PRO A 68 1.21 5.03 31.58
C PRO A 68 -0.04 4.27 32.06
N ARG A 69 -0.39 4.53 33.32
CA ARG A 69 -1.52 3.96 34.07
C ARG A 69 -2.85 4.44 33.48
N THR A 70 -3.81 3.52 33.25
CA THR A 70 -5.22 3.69 33.69
C THR A 70 -6.02 2.37 33.61
N SER A 71 -6.75 2.14 34.71
CA SER A 71 -7.95 1.33 34.95
C SER A 71 -7.93 -0.20 34.80
N SER A 72 -8.01 -0.81 35.98
CA SER A 72 -8.27 -2.22 36.29
C SER A 72 -9.78 -2.51 36.27
N ALA A 73 -10.26 -3.26 35.29
CA ALA A 73 -11.39 -4.18 35.38
C ALA A 73 -11.46 -5.00 34.08
N MET A 74 -11.77 -6.29 34.14
CA MET A 74 -11.89 -7.25 33.01
C MET A 74 -10.63 -7.97 32.53
N THR A 75 -9.90 -8.63 33.44
CA THR A 75 -9.04 -9.77 33.07
C THR A 75 -9.14 -10.88 34.10
N LYS A 76 -10.35 -11.44 34.24
CA LYS A 76 -10.61 -12.56 35.16
C LYS A 76 -11.67 -13.52 34.62
N THR A 77 -11.54 -13.99 33.37
CA THR A 77 -12.44 -15.05 32.84
C THR A 77 -11.91 -15.94 31.70
N LEU A 78 -10.60 -16.01 31.41
CA LEU A 78 -10.13 -16.75 30.21
C LEU A 78 -8.92 -17.66 30.43
N ASN A 79 -8.85 -18.37 31.55
CA ASN A 79 -7.76 -19.32 31.80
C ASN A 79 -8.19 -20.70 32.33
N THR A 80 -9.38 -21.18 31.93
CA THR A 80 -9.90 -22.51 32.30
C THR A 80 -10.68 -23.16 31.15
N THR A 81 -10.05 -23.44 30.00
CA THR A 81 -10.65 -24.31 28.95
C THR A 81 -9.65 -24.93 27.95
N VAL A 82 -8.44 -25.35 28.37
CA VAL A 82 -7.47 -25.97 27.41
C VAL A 82 -6.87 -27.31 27.87
N GLU A 83 -7.37 -27.93 28.95
CA GLU A 83 -6.81 -29.22 29.41
C GLU A 83 -7.78 -30.41 29.43
N HIS A 84 -8.89 -30.37 28.67
CA HIS A 84 -9.90 -31.46 28.74
C HIS A 84 -10.28 -32.14 27.41
N GLU A 85 -9.52 -31.97 26.33
CA GLU A 85 -9.88 -32.52 25.01
C GLU A 85 -8.76 -33.35 24.33
N LEU A 86 -7.89 -33.98 25.14
CA LEU A 86 -6.88 -34.92 24.66
C LEU A 86 -6.89 -36.23 25.47
N SER A 87 -8.04 -36.89 25.50
CA SER A 87 -8.15 -38.30 25.89
C SER A 87 -9.52 -38.84 25.48
N MET A 88 -9.53 -40.01 24.80
CA MET A 88 -10.67 -40.73 24.19
C MET A 88 -10.93 -40.25 22.74
N GLU A 89 -10.82 -41.05 21.67
CA GLU A 89 -11.16 -42.46 21.49
C GLU A 89 -10.23 -43.14 20.44
N ARG A 90 -9.72 -44.32 20.81
CA ARG A 90 -9.38 -45.40 19.87
C ARG A 90 -10.29 -46.57 20.24
N THR A 91 -11.19 -46.99 19.35
CA THR A 91 -11.36 -48.39 18.89
C THR A 91 -12.69 -48.64 18.16
N ALA A 92 -12.56 -49.37 17.05
CA ALA A 92 -13.46 -50.38 16.47
C ALA A 92 -14.62 -49.97 15.52
N GLY A 93 -14.64 -50.65 14.36
CA GLY A 93 -15.89 -51.16 13.76
C GLY A 93 -16.22 -50.72 12.32
N LYS A 94 -15.94 -51.60 11.34
CA LYS A 94 -16.56 -51.61 9.98
C LYS A 94 -17.88 -52.42 10.07
N PRO A 95 -18.97 -52.08 9.36
CA PRO A 95 -19.34 -52.87 8.17
C PRO A 95 -20.03 -52.10 7.00
N ALA A 96 -20.00 -52.79 5.84
CA ALA A 96 -20.78 -52.81 4.59
C ALA A 96 -21.74 -51.67 4.12
N ALA A 97 -21.75 -51.53 2.78
CA ALA A 97 -22.55 -50.65 1.91
C ALA A 97 -24.05 -51.02 1.82
N PRO A 98 -24.87 -50.11 1.23
CA PRO A 98 -25.53 -50.48 -0.03
C PRO A 98 -25.52 -49.37 -1.11
N ASP A 99 -25.98 -49.78 -2.29
CA ASP A 99 -25.90 -49.18 -3.63
C ASP A 99 -26.73 -47.90 -3.91
N ALA A 100 -26.20 -47.14 -4.87
CA ALA A 100 -26.80 -46.45 -6.02
C ALA A 100 -27.83 -45.30 -5.89
N ASP A 101 -27.55 -44.31 -6.75
CA ASP A 101 -28.40 -43.27 -7.35
C ASP A 101 -28.92 -42.14 -6.44
N ASP A 102 -28.31 -40.95 -6.55
CA ASP A 102 -28.97 -39.86 -7.27
C ASP A 102 -28.01 -38.69 -7.61
N ALA A 103 -28.45 -37.89 -8.58
CA ALA A 103 -27.67 -36.97 -9.38
C ALA A 103 -27.33 -35.60 -8.74
N SER A 104 -26.36 -34.95 -9.40
CA SER A 104 -26.20 -33.49 -9.58
C SER A 104 -25.58 -32.66 -8.45
N GLY A 105 -24.59 -31.83 -8.83
CA GLY A 105 -24.14 -30.70 -8.01
C GLY A 105 -22.64 -30.58 -7.72
N ALA A 106 -21.76 -30.86 -8.69
CA ALA A 106 -20.35 -30.44 -8.56
C ALA A 106 -20.28 -28.91 -8.71
N SER A 107 -20.13 -28.23 -7.58
CA SER A 107 -19.86 -26.80 -7.49
C SER A 107 -18.45 -26.51 -7.99
N GLU A 108 -18.36 -25.74 -9.08
CA GLU A 108 -17.10 -25.20 -9.57
C GLU A 108 -16.47 -24.27 -8.51
N PRO A 109 -15.13 -24.31 -8.30
CA PRO A 109 -14.49 -23.34 -7.45
C PRO A 109 -14.52 -21.96 -8.12
N SER A 110 -15.27 -21.07 -7.50
CA SER A 110 -15.41 -19.63 -7.81
C SER A 110 -14.09 -18.99 -8.22
N GLY A 111 -14.02 -18.58 -9.50
CA GLY A 111 -12.86 -17.96 -10.11
C GLY A 111 -12.63 -16.54 -9.60
N ALA A 112 -11.54 -16.35 -8.86
CA ALA A 112 -10.92 -15.04 -8.68
C ALA A 112 -10.29 -14.59 -10.01
N GLN A 113 -11.08 -13.94 -10.87
CA GLN A 113 -10.59 -13.33 -12.11
C GLN A 113 -9.84 -12.04 -11.76
N ALA A 114 -8.51 -12.12 -11.85
CA ALA A 114 -7.61 -10.98 -11.72
C ALA A 114 -7.87 -9.96 -12.84
N SER A 115 -7.93 -8.68 -12.47
CA SER A 115 -7.89 -7.55 -13.41
C SER A 115 -6.70 -7.73 -14.36
N ALA A 116 -6.99 -7.83 -15.66
CA ALA A 116 -5.98 -7.96 -16.70
C ALA A 116 -5.21 -6.64 -16.84
N ALA A 117 -4.12 -6.50 -16.09
CA ALA A 117 -3.07 -5.56 -16.45
C ALA A 117 -2.61 -5.92 -17.87
N ALA A 118 -2.66 -4.94 -18.79
CA ALA A 118 -2.15 -5.14 -20.14
C ALA A 118 -0.68 -5.54 -20.05
N LEU A 119 -0.33 -6.70 -20.62
CA LEU A 119 1.06 -7.15 -20.69
C LEU A 119 1.93 -6.07 -21.34
N LEU A 120 3.20 -5.98 -20.92
CA LEU A 120 4.19 -5.10 -21.54
C LEU A 120 4.14 -5.19 -23.07
N ASP A 121 4.23 -4.03 -23.73
CA ASP A 121 4.31 -3.98 -25.19
C ASP A 121 5.57 -4.70 -25.66
N LEU A 122 5.38 -5.76 -26.44
CA LEU A 122 6.42 -6.64 -26.95
C LEU A 122 6.84 -6.30 -28.38
N THR A 123 6.52 -5.10 -28.88
CA THR A 123 6.97 -4.64 -30.20
C THR A 123 8.51 -4.76 -30.33
N PRO A 124 9.01 -5.18 -31.49
CA PRO A 124 10.42 -5.58 -31.63
C PRO A 124 11.37 -4.37 -31.62
N GLN A 125 11.94 -4.07 -30.45
CA GLN A 125 13.28 -3.47 -30.33
C GLN A 125 14.33 -4.61 -30.29
N GLN A 126 15.59 -4.29 -30.66
CA GLN A 126 16.78 -5.16 -30.74
C GLN A 126 16.69 -6.50 -29.97
N ALA A 127 17.14 -7.62 -30.56
CA ALA A 127 16.92 -8.99 -30.08
C ALA A 127 17.19 -9.26 -28.57
N GLY A 128 18.12 -8.53 -27.94
CA GLY A 128 18.37 -8.59 -26.49
C GLY A 128 17.23 -7.99 -25.66
N THR A 129 16.70 -6.84 -26.08
CA THR A 129 15.54 -6.15 -25.48
C THR A 129 14.30 -7.03 -25.50
N GLN A 130 14.07 -7.77 -26.58
CA GLN A 130 12.93 -8.69 -26.69
C GLN A 130 12.94 -9.80 -25.62
N THR A 131 14.11 -10.35 -25.29
CA THR A 131 14.23 -11.43 -24.29
C THR A 131 13.93 -10.89 -22.88
N LEU A 132 14.43 -9.70 -22.56
CA LEU A 132 14.14 -9.03 -21.30
C LEU A 132 12.64 -8.73 -21.16
N LEU A 133 12.01 -8.11 -22.17
CA LEU A 133 10.59 -7.77 -22.15
C LEU A 133 9.71 -9.03 -21.99
N ARG A 134 10.06 -10.13 -22.65
CA ARG A 134 9.37 -11.42 -22.45
C ARG A 134 9.54 -11.93 -21.02
N GLY A 135 10.74 -11.82 -20.44
CA GLY A 135 10.97 -12.18 -19.04
C GLY A 135 10.07 -11.39 -18.08
N LEU A 136 9.94 -10.07 -18.29
CA LEU A 136 9.06 -9.23 -17.47
C LEU A 136 7.58 -9.56 -17.71
N ALA A 137 7.16 -9.77 -18.96
CA ALA A 137 5.79 -10.16 -19.29
C ALA A 137 5.39 -11.53 -18.67
N ILE A 138 6.33 -12.44 -18.43
CA ILE A 138 6.04 -13.68 -17.68
C ILE A 138 5.63 -13.37 -16.23
N LEU A 139 6.26 -12.39 -15.59
CA LEU A 139 5.92 -11.98 -14.22
C LEU A 139 4.50 -11.40 -14.18
N GLU A 140 4.14 -10.59 -15.17
CA GLU A 140 2.79 -10.05 -15.31
C GLU A 140 1.75 -11.13 -15.59
N ALA A 141 2.06 -12.08 -16.48
CA ALA A 141 1.19 -13.23 -16.74
C ALA A 141 0.98 -14.08 -15.47
N ALA A 142 2.04 -14.34 -14.70
CA ALA A 142 1.95 -15.05 -13.43
C ALA A 142 1.14 -14.28 -12.39
N ALA A 143 1.31 -12.95 -12.32
CA ALA A 143 0.50 -12.07 -11.47
C ALA A 143 -0.98 -12.07 -11.88
N GLY A 144 -1.26 -12.17 -13.19
CA GLY A 144 -2.59 -12.32 -13.77
C GLY A 144 -3.21 -13.71 -13.61
N GLY A 145 -2.49 -14.66 -12.99
CA GLY A 145 -3.02 -15.98 -12.64
C GLY A 145 -2.52 -17.14 -13.51
N ALA A 146 -1.64 -16.91 -14.49
CA ALA A 146 -1.01 -18.01 -15.23
C ALA A 146 -0.12 -18.84 -14.29
N ARG A 147 -0.45 -20.12 -14.12
CA ARG A 147 0.24 -21.02 -13.16
C ARG A 147 1.22 -21.98 -13.82
N ASP A 148 1.11 -22.27 -15.12
CA ASP A 148 1.90 -23.32 -15.77
C ASP A 148 2.57 -22.85 -17.08
N LEU A 149 3.50 -23.65 -17.61
CA LEU A 149 4.21 -23.30 -18.85
C LEU A 149 3.27 -23.12 -20.05
N ARG A 150 2.12 -23.81 -20.07
CA ARG A 150 1.17 -23.74 -21.18
C ARG A 150 0.44 -22.41 -21.17
N SER A 151 -0.12 -22.01 -20.03
CA SER A 151 -0.81 -20.75 -19.80
C SER A 151 0.15 -19.55 -19.96
N ILE A 152 1.37 -19.63 -19.41
CA ILE A 152 2.39 -18.59 -19.60
C ILE A 152 2.79 -18.49 -21.09
N GLY A 153 3.06 -19.63 -21.74
CA GLY A 153 3.44 -19.65 -23.16
C GLY A 153 2.36 -19.09 -24.07
N ALA A 154 1.09 -19.42 -23.80
CA ALA A 154 -0.08 -18.91 -24.51
C ALA A 154 -0.25 -17.39 -24.32
N ALA A 155 -0.10 -16.89 -23.09
CA ALA A 155 -0.21 -15.46 -22.79
C ALA A 155 0.83 -14.61 -23.54
N LEU A 156 2.03 -15.15 -23.77
CA LEU A 156 3.14 -14.45 -24.42
C LEU A 156 3.32 -14.79 -25.91
N GLY A 157 2.56 -15.75 -26.46
CA GLY A 157 2.75 -16.24 -27.83
C GLY A 157 4.13 -16.88 -28.06
N THR A 158 4.68 -17.58 -27.06
CA THR A 158 6.03 -18.18 -27.13
C THR A 158 5.98 -19.71 -27.23
N THR A 159 7.02 -20.31 -27.81
CA THR A 159 7.15 -21.78 -27.86
C THR A 159 7.46 -22.36 -26.48
N ARG A 160 7.03 -23.59 -26.20
CA ARG A 160 7.27 -24.29 -24.92
C ARG A 160 8.74 -24.25 -24.47
N SER A 161 9.69 -24.46 -25.39
CA SER A 161 11.13 -24.42 -25.10
C SER A 161 11.58 -23.02 -24.66
N THR A 162 11.09 -21.97 -25.34
CA THR A 162 11.40 -20.57 -25.00
C THR A 162 10.80 -20.19 -23.64
N THR A 163 9.53 -20.54 -23.41
CA THR A 163 8.84 -20.29 -22.13
C THR A 163 9.57 -20.98 -20.99
N HIS A 164 9.94 -22.26 -21.16
CA HIS A 164 10.67 -23.03 -20.17
C HIS A 164 12.00 -22.36 -19.81
N ARG A 165 12.83 -21.99 -20.79
CA ARG A 165 14.11 -21.31 -20.54
C ARG A 165 13.95 -20.02 -19.75
N LEU A 166 12.97 -19.18 -20.11
CA LEU A 166 12.73 -17.91 -19.41
C LEU A 166 12.22 -18.12 -17.99
N VAL A 167 11.26 -19.04 -17.81
CA VAL A 167 10.73 -19.39 -16.49
C VAL A 167 11.82 -19.98 -15.60
N SER A 168 12.65 -20.90 -16.10
CA SER A 168 13.80 -21.44 -15.35
C SER A 168 14.75 -20.33 -14.89
N SER A 169 15.07 -19.37 -15.76
CA SER A 169 15.92 -18.23 -15.38
C SER A 169 15.28 -17.37 -14.29
N LEU A 170 13.97 -17.08 -14.38
CA LEU A 170 13.25 -16.30 -13.38
C LEU A 170 13.12 -17.05 -12.04
N VAL A 171 12.99 -18.37 -12.06
CA VAL A 171 13.03 -19.22 -10.85
C VAL A 171 14.41 -19.19 -10.23
N GLN A 172 15.47 -19.36 -11.03
CA GLN A 172 16.86 -19.30 -10.55
C GLN A 172 17.18 -17.92 -9.93
N ALA A 173 16.66 -16.84 -10.52
CA ALA A 173 16.79 -15.48 -10.02
C ALA A 173 15.77 -15.13 -8.90
N ARG A 174 14.93 -16.09 -8.46
CA ARG A 174 13.92 -15.96 -7.40
C ARG A 174 12.77 -14.97 -7.67
N TYR A 175 12.61 -14.52 -8.91
CA TYR A 175 11.45 -13.72 -9.34
C TYR A 175 10.20 -14.57 -9.51
N LEU A 176 10.37 -15.85 -9.83
CA LEU A 176 9.34 -16.89 -9.72
C LEU A 176 9.77 -17.93 -8.69
N ARG A 177 8.81 -18.72 -8.21
CA ARG A 177 9.04 -19.94 -7.44
C ARG A 177 8.20 -21.07 -8.00
N GLN A 178 8.78 -22.26 -8.06
CA GLN A 178 8.05 -23.46 -8.42
C GLN A 178 7.31 -24.01 -7.20
N VAL A 179 6.07 -24.42 -7.40
CA VAL A 179 5.21 -25.08 -6.41
C VAL A 179 4.63 -26.37 -7.02
N GLY A 180 4.05 -27.24 -6.20
CA GLY A 180 3.53 -28.55 -6.66
C GLY A 180 2.50 -28.48 -7.80
N GLY A 181 1.93 -27.30 -8.09
CA GLY A 181 0.98 -27.06 -9.18
C GLY A 181 1.44 -26.03 -10.21
N GLY A 182 2.74 -25.71 -10.31
CA GLY A 182 3.27 -24.80 -11.32
C GLY A 182 4.18 -23.69 -10.75
N TYR A 183 3.93 -22.44 -11.13
CA TYR A 183 4.76 -21.29 -10.79
C TYR A 183 3.93 -20.19 -10.13
N LEU A 184 4.54 -19.51 -9.16
CA LEU A 184 4.02 -18.31 -8.51
C LEU A 184 5.10 -17.23 -8.51
N LEU A 185 4.70 -15.99 -8.23
CA LEU A 185 5.63 -14.92 -7.92
C LEU A 185 6.56 -15.33 -6.76
N GLY A 186 7.84 -15.06 -6.96
CA GLY A 186 8.90 -15.40 -6.03
C GLY A 186 9.20 -14.28 -5.03
N PRO A 187 9.93 -14.58 -3.95
CA PRO A 187 10.21 -13.64 -2.86
C PRO A 187 11.03 -12.42 -3.30
N LYS A 188 11.78 -12.49 -4.41
CA LYS A 188 12.57 -11.35 -4.89
C LYS A 188 11.72 -10.11 -5.18
N LEU A 189 10.47 -10.32 -5.60
CA LEU A 189 9.53 -9.23 -5.86
C LEU A 189 9.09 -8.50 -4.58
N ILE A 190 8.98 -9.22 -3.45
CA ILE A 190 8.67 -8.61 -2.14
C ILE A 190 9.84 -7.76 -1.67
N GLU A 191 11.07 -8.29 -1.77
CA GLU A 191 12.30 -7.56 -1.43
C GLU A 191 12.39 -6.25 -2.21
N LEU A 192 12.27 -6.32 -3.54
CA LEU A 192 12.40 -5.16 -4.42
C LEU A 192 11.24 -4.18 -4.25
N GLY A 193 10.01 -4.67 -4.06
CA GLY A 193 8.85 -3.82 -3.81
C GLY A 193 8.97 -3.04 -2.50
N THR A 194 9.47 -3.69 -1.43
CA THR A 194 9.69 -3.02 -0.14
C THR A 194 10.76 -1.93 -0.26
N ILE A 195 11.90 -2.25 -0.89
CA ILE A 195 12.97 -1.27 -1.14
C ILE A 195 12.44 -0.10 -1.98
N ALA A 196 11.65 -0.37 -3.02
CA ALA A 196 11.07 0.67 -3.86
C ALA A 196 10.13 1.61 -3.06
N LEU A 197 9.32 1.06 -2.15
CA LEU A 197 8.46 1.85 -1.27
C LEU A 197 9.26 2.68 -0.26
N GLU A 198 10.36 2.16 0.28
CA GLU A 198 11.27 2.88 1.18
C GLU A 198 12.03 4.01 0.46
N GLN A 199 12.32 3.83 -0.82
CA GLN A 199 12.96 4.84 -1.66
C GLN A 199 12.02 5.99 -2.07
N MET A 200 10.72 5.90 -1.79
CA MET A 200 9.75 6.97 -2.03
C MET A 200 9.71 7.91 -0.81
N PRO A 201 10.25 9.14 -0.87
CA PRO A 201 10.23 10.04 0.29
C PRO A 201 8.81 10.38 0.75
N LEU A 202 7.86 10.38 -0.18
CA LEU A 202 6.45 10.67 0.07
C LEU A 202 5.81 9.70 1.07
N THR A 203 6.09 8.39 1.01
CA THR A 203 5.45 7.40 1.90
C THR A 203 5.86 7.64 3.35
N ALA A 204 7.16 7.88 3.58
CA ALA A 204 7.71 8.19 4.90
C ALA A 204 7.13 9.47 5.49
N VAL A 205 7.03 10.53 4.68
CA VAL A 205 6.43 11.82 5.08
C VAL A 205 4.93 11.68 5.36
N ALA A 206 4.20 10.94 4.52
CA ALA A 206 2.75 10.82 4.63
C ALA A 206 2.30 9.94 5.82
N ARG A 207 3.06 8.89 6.15
CA ARG A 207 2.62 7.83 7.07
C ARG A 207 2.08 8.34 8.42
N PRO A 208 2.73 9.29 9.13
CA PRO A 208 2.22 9.81 10.39
C PRO A 208 0.84 10.48 10.24
N HIS A 209 0.62 11.23 9.16
CA HIS A 209 -0.65 11.88 8.87
C HIS A 209 -1.76 10.88 8.53
N LEU A 210 -1.42 9.81 7.80
CA LEU A 210 -2.37 8.74 7.53
C LEU A 210 -2.79 8.04 8.84
N GLN A 211 -1.86 7.83 9.78
CA GLN A 211 -2.18 7.26 11.09
C GLN A 211 -3.12 8.16 11.89
N VAL A 212 -2.88 9.48 11.88
CA VAL A 212 -3.79 10.45 12.50
C VAL A 212 -5.20 10.35 11.90
N LEU A 213 -5.35 10.21 10.58
CA LEU A 213 -6.66 9.99 9.96
C LEU A 213 -7.29 8.67 10.39
N ALA A 214 -6.52 7.59 10.38
CA ALA A 214 -7.01 6.26 10.72
C ALA A 214 -7.50 6.22 12.18
N GLU A 215 -6.76 6.82 13.11
CA GLU A 215 -7.12 6.93 14.52
C GLU A 215 -8.37 7.79 14.73
N HIS A 216 -8.50 8.91 14.03
CA HIS A 216 -9.67 9.79 14.16
C HIS A 216 -10.95 9.21 13.54
N THR A 217 -10.84 8.48 12.44
CA THR A 217 -12.01 8.08 11.64
C THR A 217 -12.41 6.61 11.84
N HIS A 218 -11.46 5.77 12.24
CA HIS A 218 -11.58 4.31 12.28
C HIS A 218 -11.85 3.67 10.91
N ASP A 219 -11.70 4.44 9.84
CA ASP A 219 -11.99 4.05 8.46
C ASP A 219 -10.71 3.70 7.71
N THR A 220 -10.84 3.13 6.52
CA THR A 220 -9.68 2.76 5.69
C THR A 220 -9.07 4.02 5.08
N ILE A 221 -7.76 4.18 5.25
CA ILE A 221 -7.00 5.28 4.68
C ILE A 221 -6.19 4.79 3.48
N HIS A 222 -6.20 5.55 2.39
CA HIS A 222 -5.39 5.28 1.21
C HIS A 222 -4.47 6.44 0.89
N LEU A 223 -3.29 6.12 0.35
CA LEU A 223 -2.41 7.06 -0.32
C LEU A 223 -2.07 6.49 -1.71
N GLY A 224 -2.19 7.34 -2.72
CA GLY A 224 -1.83 6.97 -4.08
C GLY A 224 -1.03 8.05 -4.79
N VAL A 225 -0.39 7.66 -5.89
CA VAL A 225 0.24 8.54 -6.87
C VAL A 225 -0.34 8.26 -8.26
N ARG A 226 -0.19 9.22 -9.17
CA ARG A 226 -0.60 9.06 -10.56
C ARG A 226 0.44 8.26 -11.33
N ASP A 227 -0.01 7.24 -12.06
CA ASP A 227 0.80 6.43 -12.98
C ASP A 227 0.06 6.31 -14.32
N GLY A 228 0.33 7.26 -15.22
CA GLY A 228 -0.43 7.41 -16.47
C GLY A 228 -1.87 7.84 -16.21
N ASP A 229 -2.83 7.02 -16.67
CA ASP A 229 -4.27 7.24 -16.50
C ASP A 229 -4.84 6.51 -15.26
N ASP A 230 -3.96 5.92 -14.44
CA ASP A 230 -4.32 5.20 -13.23
C ASP A 230 -3.76 5.88 -11.97
N VAL A 231 -4.38 5.51 -10.85
CA VAL A 231 -3.81 5.63 -9.52
C VAL A 231 -3.03 4.37 -9.19
N LEU A 232 -1.79 4.51 -8.72
CA LEU A 232 -1.05 3.47 -8.02
C LEU A 232 -1.17 3.67 -6.51
N TYR A 233 -1.75 2.70 -5.80
CA TYR A 233 -1.80 2.74 -4.34
C TYR A 233 -0.40 2.46 -3.77
N ILE A 234 0.14 3.39 -3.01
CA ILE A 234 1.48 3.28 -2.39
C ILE A 234 1.42 3.10 -0.88
N ASP A 235 0.29 3.43 -0.25
CA ASP A 235 0.05 3.09 1.16
C ASP A 235 -1.45 2.83 1.44
N LYS A 236 -1.70 2.00 2.45
CA LYS A 236 -3.03 1.68 2.98
C LYS A 236 -2.95 1.44 4.49
N ILE A 237 -3.87 2.05 5.24
CA ILE A 237 -4.14 1.69 6.64
C ILE A 237 -5.55 1.11 6.69
N PRO A 238 -5.72 -0.19 6.99
CA PRO A 238 -7.03 -0.79 7.15
C PRO A 238 -7.83 -0.13 8.28
N GLY A 239 -9.13 0.12 8.04
CA GLY A 239 -10.04 0.57 9.09
C GLY A 239 -10.33 -0.53 10.12
N THR A 240 -10.90 -0.16 11.26
CA THR A 240 -11.18 -1.09 12.37
C THR A 240 -12.63 -1.57 12.40
N ARG A 241 -13.46 -1.18 11.43
CA ARG A 241 -14.89 -1.53 11.33
C ARG A 241 -15.17 -2.90 10.68
N GLY A 242 -14.14 -3.76 10.57
CA GLY A 242 -14.29 -5.14 10.08
C GLY A 242 -14.54 -5.30 8.58
N LEU A 243 -14.32 -4.25 7.79
CA LEU A 243 -14.49 -4.26 6.33
C LEU A 243 -13.15 -4.51 5.63
N GLU A 244 -13.11 -5.50 4.75
CA GLU A 244 -11.99 -5.72 3.84
C GLU A 244 -12.32 -5.13 2.45
N MET A 245 -11.64 -4.03 2.10
CA MET A 245 -11.74 -3.43 0.76
C MET A 245 -10.79 -4.11 -0.22
N ARG A 246 -11.19 -4.24 -1.49
CA ARG A 246 -10.38 -4.85 -2.56
C ARG A 246 -9.07 -4.11 -2.84
N SER A 247 -8.97 -2.84 -2.46
CA SER A 247 -7.76 -2.02 -2.60
C SER A 247 -6.55 -2.66 -1.90
N ARG A 248 -5.37 -2.56 -2.48
CA ARG A 248 -4.10 -3.01 -1.86
C ARG A 248 -2.94 -2.20 -2.40
N VAL A 249 -1.88 -2.09 -1.60
CA VAL A 249 -0.62 -1.45 -2.04
C VAL A 249 -0.10 -2.18 -3.29
N GLY A 250 0.37 -1.40 -4.26
CA GLY A 250 0.80 -1.87 -5.59
C GLY A 250 -0.35 -2.12 -6.58
N HIS A 251 -1.62 -1.98 -6.18
CA HIS A 251 -2.73 -2.08 -7.12
C HIS A 251 -2.91 -0.80 -7.93
N ARG A 252 -3.43 -0.94 -9.16
CA ARG A 252 -3.78 0.18 -10.03
C ARG A 252 -5.29 0.25 -10.22
N MET A 253 -5.84 1.46 -10.20
CA MET A 253 -7.25 1.72 -10.51
C MET A 253 -7.37 2.98 -11.38
N PRO A 254 -8.36 3.07 -12.29
CA PRO A 254 -8.50 4.24 -13.14
C PRO A 254 -8.68 5.54 -12.34
N LEU A 255 -8.10 6.64 -12.84
CA LEU A 255 -8.15 7.93 -12.14
C LEU A 255 -9.58 8.41 -11.90
N ALA A 256 -10.42 8.43 -12.95
CA ALA A 256 -11.73 9.07 -12.89
C ALA A 256 -12.76 8.29 -12.07
N SER A 257 -12.52 7.01 -11.77
CA SER A 257 -13.43 6.20 -10.95
C SER A 257 -13.14 6.29 -9.46
N THR A 258 -11.96 6.77 -9.04
CA THR A 258 -11.56 6.77 -7.62
C THR A 258 -11.54 8.17 -7.03
N GLY A 259 -11.80 8.30 -5.72
CA GLY A 259 -11.70 9.60 -5.03
C GLY A 259 -10.30 10.21 -5.14
N ILE A 260 -9.26 9.45 -4.79
CA ILE A 260 -7.86 9.90 -4.90
C ILE A 260 -7.44 10.19 -6.35
N GLY A 261 -7.93 9.43 -7.34
CA GLY A 261 -7.62 9.70 -8.73
C GLY A 261 -8.26 10.99 -9.22
N LYS A 262 -9.54 11.23 -8.89
CA LYS A 262 -10.19 12.52 -9.14
C LYS A 262 -9.46 13.67 -8.43
N ALA A 263 -8.92 13.44 -7.23
CA ALA A 263 -8.17 14.47 -6.52
C ALA A 263 -6.85 14.84 -7.24
N MET A 264 -6.22 13.87 -7.92
CA MET A 264 -5.05 14.12 -8.79
C MET A 264 -5.41 14.81 -10.11
N MET A 265 -6.69 14.86 -10.47
CA MET A 265 -7.17 15.50 -11.68
C MET A 265 -7.59 16.96 -11.48
N LEU A 266 -7.66 17.48 -10.25
CA LEU A 266 -8.33 18.77 -9.95
C LEU A 266 -7.78 19.99 -10.70
N ASP A 267 -6.49 19.96 -11.07
CA ASP A 267 -5.82 21.05 -11.81
C ASP A 267 -5.81 20.81 -13.34
N LEU A 268 -6.33 19.68 -13.81
CA LEU A 268 -6.43 19.37 -15.23
C LEU A 268 -7.60 20.14 -15.86
N PRO A 269 -7.53 20.49 -17.15
CA PRO A 269 -8.62 21.17 -17.82
C PRO A 269 -9.79 20.20 -18.09
N PRO A 270 -11.03 20.72 -18.23
CA PRO A 270 -12.24 19.90 -18.39
C PRO A 270 -12.16 18.87 -19.53
N GLU A 271 -11.49 19.18 -20.63
CA GLU A 271 -11.35 18.26 -21.77
C GLU A 271 -10.52 17.02 -21.40
N THR A 272 -9.61 17.16 -20.45
CA THR A 272 -8.81 16.03 -19.94
C THR A 272 -9.61 15.19 -18.96
N TRP A 273 -10.50 15.80 -18.18
CA TRP A 273 -11.45 15.07 -17.33
C TRP A 273 -12.32 14.12 -18.15
N SER A 274 -12.89 14.60 -19.26
CA SER A 274 -13.71 13.78 -20.15
C SER A 274 -12.96 12.59 -20.72
N LYS A 275 -11.73 12.80 -21.21
CA LYS A 275 -10.88 11.72 -21.76
C LYS A 275 -10.56 10.65 -20.72
N LEU A 276 -10.25 11.07 -19.49
CA LEU A 276 -9.94 10.15 -18.39
C LEU A 276 -11.17 9.39 -17.89
N LEU A 277 -12.36 10.02 -17.92
CA LEU A 277 -13.62 9.33 -17.64
C LEU A 277 -13.89 8.23 -18.66
N GLU A 278 -13.78 8.54 -19.95
CA GLU A 278 -13.96 7.55 -21.02
C GLU A 278 -12.96 6.40 -20.92
N ALA A 279 -11.69 6.70 -20.62
CA ALA A 279 -10.67 5.69 -20.38
C ALA A 279 -11.05 4.77 -19.20
N SER A 280 -11.54 5.37 -18.10
CA SER A 280 -11.98 4.62 -16.92
C SER A 280 -13.16 3.70 -17.23
N HIS A 281 -14.18 4.19 -17.96
CA HIS A 281 -15.31 3.38 -18.40
C HIS A 281 -14.86 2.19 -19.27
N ARG A 282 -13.90 2.38 -20.19
CA ARG A 282 -13.36 1.28 -21.01
C ARG A 282 -12.65 0.21 -20.19
N VAL A 283 -11.92 0.60 -19.15
CA VAL A 283 -11.24 -0.35 -18.25
C VAL A 283 -12.27 -1.09 -17.38
N LEU A 284 -13.20 -0.34 -16.77
CA LEU A 284 -14.22 -0.92 -15.89
C LEU A 284 -15.24 -1.79 -16.63
N ALA A 285 -15.47 -1.54 -17.92
CA ALA A 285 -16.31 -2.41 -18.74
C ALA A 285 -15.76 -3.84 -18.85
N LYS A 286 -14.45 -4.06 -18.62
CA LYS A 286 -13.80 -5.37 -18.76
C LYS A 286 -13.74 -6.16 -17.45
N VAL A 287 -14.10 -5.56 -16.32
CA VAL A 287 -14.09 -6.25 -15.02
C VAL A 287 -15.45 -6.87 -14.73
N SER A 288 -15.45 -8.08 -14.16
CA SER A 288 -16.66 -8.86 -13.87
C SER A 288 -17.54 -8.23 -12.78
N PHE A 289 -16.98 -7.30 -12.00
CA PHE A 289 -17.69 -6.53 -10.98
C PHE A 289 -17.78 -5.07 -11.44
N ARG A 290 -18.83 -4.75 -12.20
CA ARG A 290 -19.09 -3.39 -12.67
C ARG A 290 -19.79 -2.58 -11.57
N PRO A 291 -19.31 -1.39 -11.23
CA PRO A 291 -20.05 -0.45 -10.41
C PRO A 291 -21.26 0.08 -11.18
N ASP A 292 -22.45 0.00 -10.59
CA ASP A 292 -23.71 0.47 -11.21
C ASP A 292 -23.83 2.01 -11.21
N HIS A 293 -22.97 2.71 -10.48
CA HIS A 293 -23.07 4.15 -10.22
C HIS A 293 -22.10 5.02 -11.02
N GLN A 294 -21.73 4.61 -12.24
CA GLN A 294 -20.87 5.43 -13.11
C GLN A 294 -21.64 6.68 -13.60
N PRO A 295 -21.12 7.90 -13.34
CA PRO A 295 -21.79 9.13 -13.78
C PRO A 295 -21.71 9.30 -15.29
N ASP A 296 -22.73 9.94 -15.87
CA ASP A 296 -22.60 10.49 -17.22
C ASP A 296 -21.59 11.66 -17.24
N ILE A 297 -21.22 12.08 -18.45
CA ILE A 297 -20.20 13.11 -18.63
C ILE A 297 -20.59 14.44 -18.00
N ASP A 298 -21.85 14.87 -18.12
CA ASP A 298 -22.31 16.17 -17.62
C ASP A 298 -22.29 16.21 -16.09
N THR A 299 -22.78 15.14 -15.45
CA THR A 299 -22.73 14.94 -14.01
C THR A 299 -21.29 14.92 -13.51
N PHE A 300 -20.40 14.22 -14.22
CA PHE A 300 -18.99 14.14 -13.87
C PHE A 300 -18.30 15.51 -13.93
N ILE A 301 -18.52 16.28 -15.00
CA ILE A 301 -17.95 17.62 -15.16
C ILE A 301 -18.49 18.58 -14.08
N GLN A 302 -19.78 18.51 -13.76
CA GLN A 302 -20.37 19.31 -12.67
C GLN A 302 -19.71 18.98 -11.33
N ARG A 303 -19.56 17.68 -11.01
CA ARG A 303 -18.88 17.21 -9.80
C ARG A 303 -17.42 17.65 -9.75
N MET A 304 -16.66 17.44 -10.82
CA MET A 304 -15.25 17.81 -10.90
C MET A 304 -15.04 19.32 -10.78
N THR A 305 -15.97 20.14 -11.30
CA THR A 305 -15.94 21.59 -11.13
C THR A 305 -16.09 21.98 -9.66
N ARG A 306 -17.08 21.40 -8.96
CA ARG A 306 -17.25 21.58 -7.50
C ARG A 306 -15.99 21.14 -6.75
N TYR A 307 -15.44 19.99 -7.11
CA TYR A 307 -14.28 19.41 -6.45
C TYR A 307 -13.01 20.23 -6.66
N SER A 308 -12.79 20.76 -7.87
CA SER A 308 -11.66 21.61 -8.20
C SER A 308 -11.70 22.92 -7.41
N GLN A 309 -12.87 23.55 -7.32
CA GLN A 309 -13.08 24.77 -6.52
C GLN A 309 -12.92 24.52 -5.01
N GLY A 310 -13.37 23.35 -4.53
CA GLY A 310 -13.34 22.99 -3.12
C GLY A 310 -12.02 22.39 -2.64
N GLY A 311 -11.20 21.84 -3.54
CA GLY A 311 -9.97 21.12 -3.19
C GLY A 311 -10.20 19.76 -2.53
N PHE A 312 -11.31 19.08 -2.85
CA PHE A 312 -11.67 17.77 -2.32
C PHE A 312 -12.44 16.99 -3.38
N THR A 313 -12.53 15.66 -3.25
CA THR A 313 -13.35 14.82 -4.13
C THR A 313 -14.12 13.78 -3.35
N PHE A 314 -15.23 13.31 -3.91
CA PHE A 314 -15.95 12.14 -3.42
C PHE A 314 -15.88 11.01 -4.42
N ASP A 315 -15.76 9.77 -3.96
CA ASP A 315 -16.16 8.57 -4.68
C ASP A 315 -17.54 8.15 -4.15
N LEU A 316 -18.52 8.10 -5.05
CA LEU A 316 -19.92 7.82 -4.73
C LEU A 316 -20.30 6.42 -5.26
N GLU A 317 -19.48 5.42 -4.92
CA GLU A 317 -19.63 4.02 -5.36
C GLU A 317 -19.30 3.82 -6.84
N GLU A 318 -18.44 4.66 -7.40
CA GLU A 318 -18.04 4.66 -8.81
C GLU A 318 -16.93 3.64 -9.07
N ASN A 319 -16.15 3.29 -8.04
CA ASN A 319 -15.06 2.32 -8.12
C ASN A 319 -15.44 0.92 -7.61
N GLU A 320 -16.11 0.85 -6.46
CA GLU A 320 -16.48 -0.38 -5.77
C GLU A 320 -17.85 -0.18 -5.14
N ALA A 321 -18.79 -1.09 -5.44
CA ALA A 321 -20.15 -0.97 -4.93
C ALA A 321 -20.16 -0.94 -3.40
N SER A 322 -21.08 -0.16 -2.83
CA SER A 322 -21.20 0.05 -1.38
C SER A 322 -20.01 0.77 -0.71
N ILE A 323 -18.97 1.17 -1.44
CA ILE A 323 -17.83 1.93 -0.89
C ILE A 323 -17.93 3.39 -1.31
N ARG A 324 -17.79 4.28 -0.33
CA ARG A 324 -17.66 5.72 -0.56
C ARG A 324 -16.38 6.24 0.06
N CYS A 325 -15.80 7.26 -0.54
CA CYS A 325 -14.62 7.90 0.03
C CYS A 325 -14.60 9.41 -0.20
N VAL A 326 -13.88 10.09 0.69
CA VAL A 326 -13.55 11.51 0.60
C VAL A 326 -12.04 11.63 0.44
N ALA A 327 -11.57 12.39 -0.55
CA ALA A 327 -10.16 12.52 -0.85
C ALA A 327 -9.73 13.99 -1.02
N ALA A 328 -8.43 14.24 -0.85
CA ALA A 328 -7.82 15.54 -1.08
C ALA A 328 -6.44 15.39 -1.73
N PRO A 329 -6.02 16.39 -2.54
CA PRO A 329 -4.74 16.36 -3.23
C PRO A 329 -3.58 16.69 -2.29
N VAL A 330 -2.43 16.06 -2.54
CA VAL A 330 -1.15 16.39 -1.94
C VAL A 330 -0.27 17.07 -2.98
N ARG A 331 0.28 18.24 -2.61
CA ARG A 331 1.08 19.10 -3.49
C ARG A 331 2.53 19.11 -3.08
N ASP A 332 3.43 19.26 -4.04
CA ASP A 332 4.86 19.47 -3.79
C ASP A 332 5.23 20.96 -3.72
N ALA A 333 6.52 21.25 -3.56
CA ALA A 333 7.06 22.61 -3.54
C ALA A 333 6.78 23.42 -4.81
N SER A 334 6.57 22.79 -5.97
CA SER A 334 6.19 23.47 -7.22
C SER A 334 4.71 23.89 -7.23
N GLY A 335 3.91 23.33 -6.31
CA GLY A 335 2.47 23.47 -6.28
C GLY A 335 1.73 22.43 -7.11
N ALA A 336 2.42 21.56 -7.84
CA ALA A 336 1.79 20.48 -8.60
C ALA A 336 1.19 19.42 -7.68
N ILE A 337 0.06 18.83 -8.08
CA ILE A 337 -0.53 17.68 -7.38
C ILE A 337 0.30 16.44 -7.73
N VAL A 338 1.00 15.88 -6.73
CA VAL A 338 1.90 14.73 -6.88
C VAL A 338 1.32 13.44 -6.30
N ALA A 339 0.33 13.56 -5.42
CA ALA A 339 -0.33 12.45 -4.77
C ALA A 339 -1.72 12.86 -4.29
N ALA A 340 -2.47 11.91 -3.73
CA ALA A 340 -3.71 12.18 -3.03
C ALA A 340 -3.95 11.11 -1.96
N LEU A 341 -4.68 11.50 -0.92
CA LEU A 341 -5.07 10.60 0.15
C LEU A 341 -6.59 10.59 0.32
N SER A 342 -7.14 9.50 0.83
CA SER A 342 -8.58 9.38 1.11
C SER A 342 -8.91 8.66 2.41
N VAL A 343 -10.10 8.96 2.91
CA VAL A 343 -10.82 8.19 3.94
C VAL A 343 -11.96 7.46 3.25
N ALA A 344 -12.04 6.14 3.41
CA ALA A 344 -13.02 5.30 2.74
C ALA A 344 -13.74 4.37 3.73
N SER A 345 -15.05 4.19 3.54
CA SER A 345 -15.87 3.25 4.32
C SER A 345 -17.06 2.75 3.53
N THR A 346 -17.86 1.86 4.10
CA THR A 346 -19.13 1.43 3.48
C THR A 346 -20.21 2.51 3.62
N ILE A 347 -21.24 2.47 2.77
CA ILE A 347 -22.38 3.43 2.82
C ILE A 347 -22.93 3.65 4.24
N PRO A 348 -23.21 2.61 5.07
CA PRO A 348 -23.77 2.82 6.41
C PRO A 348 -22.88 3.65 7.33
N TYR A 349 -21.56 3.61 7.10
CA TYR A 349 -20.58 4.39 7.84
C TYR A 349 -20.16 5.65 7.10
N MET A 350 -20.56 5.86 5.85
CA MET A 350 -20.17 7.02 5.04
C MET A 350 -21.40 7.67 4.37
N PRO A 351 -22.41 8.10 5.14
CA PRO A 351 -23.52 8.89 4.60
C PRO A 351 -23.02 10.26 4.12
N SER A 352 -23.77 10.91 3.24
CA SER A 352 -23.38 12.17 2.61
C SER A 352 -23.02 13.28 3.61
N GLU A 353 -23.76 13.38 4.73
CA GLU A 353 -23.46 14.34 5.81
C GLU A 353 -22.06 14.14 6.38
N ARG A 354 -21.71 12.90 6.73
CA ARG A 354 -20.37 12.55 7.22
C ARG A 354 -19.29 12.82 6.16
N MET A 355 -19.60 12.60 4.88
CA MET A 355 -18.64 12.92 3.82
C MET A 355 -18.31 14.42 3.78
N GLU A 356 -19.30 15.29 3.95
CA GLU A 356 -19.08 16.74 4.06
C GLU A 356 -18.27 17.10 5.31
N GLU A 357 -18.58 16.50 6.46
CA GLU A 357 -17.83 16.71 7.72
C GLU A 357 -16.36 16.28 7.63
N LEU A 358 -16.07 15.25 6.82
CA LEU A 358 -14.71 14.74 6.64
C LEU A 358 -13.87 15.61 5.68
N ILE A 359 -14.46 16.46 4.85
CA ILE A 359 -13.73 17.36 3.94
C ILE A 359 -12.61 18.11 4.67
N PRO A 360 -12.88 18.92 5.72
CA PRO A 360 -11.83 19.68 6.40
C PRO A 360 -10.79 18.78 7.08
N VAL A 361 -11.18 17.58 7.53
CA VAL A 361 -10.28 16.62 8.18
C VAL A 361 -9.27 16.07 7.18
N VAL A 362 -9.75 15.58 6.03
CA VAL A 362 -8.90 15.03 4.96
C VAL A 362 -8.00 16.10 4.36
N GLN A 363 -8.54 17.29 4.11
CA GLN A 363 -7.77 18.42 3.58
C GLN A 363 -6.68 18.91 4.53
N ARG A 364 -6.93 18.89 5.85
CA ARG A 364 -5.93 19.27 6.84
C ARG A 364 -4.70 18.38 6.76
N GLU A 365 -4.90 17.07 6.73
CA GLU A 365 -3.79 16.12 6.67
C GLU A 365 -3.10 16.13 5.31
N ALA A 366 -3.85 16.26 4.21
CA ALA A 366 -3.24 16.40 2.88
C ALA A 366 -2.39 17.68 2.78
N ARG A 367 -2.84 18.78 3.40
CA ARG A 367 -2.08 20.03 3.49
C ARG A 367 -0.83 19.88 4.35
N ALA A 368 -0.90 19.18 5.47
CA ALA A 368 0.25 18.96 6.34
C ALA A 368 1.36 18.18 5.60
N ILE A 369 0.99 17.08 4.94
CA ILE A 369 1.90 16.33 4.06
C ILE A 369 2.49 17.26 2.98
N SER A 370 1.64 18.07 2.33
CA SER A 370 2.10 18.99 1.29
C SER A 370 3.12 20.00 1.83
N GLN A 371 2.92 20.52 3.04
CA GLN A 371 3.84 21.46 3.69
C GLN A 371 5.20 20.83 3.99
N GLU A 372 5.22 19.57 4.42
CA GLU A 372 6.46 18.80 4.61
C GLU A 372 7.17 18.52 3.28
N LEU A 373 6.43 18.38 2.18
CA LEU A 373 6.98 18.33 0.81
C LEU A 373 7.40 19.71 0.26
N GLY A 374 7.34 20.76 1.08
CA GLY A 374 7.75 22.11 0.74
C GLY A 374 6.69 22.97 0.08
N TRP A 375 5.45 22.49 -0.06
CA TRP A 375 4.34 23.31 -0.56
C TRP A 375 4.02 24.44 0.41
N ARG A 376 3.85 25.64 -0.14
CA ARG A 376 3.39 26.80 0.61
C ARG A 376 2.03 27.20 0.09
N VAL A 377 1.06 27.36 1.00
CA VAL A 377 -0.27 27.87 0.65
C VAL A 377 -0.07 29.23 -0.04
N PRO A 378 -0.58 29.43 -1.27
CA PRO A 378 -0.49 30.71 -1.94
C PRO A 378 -1.11 31.79 -1.03
N GLN A 379 -0.31 32.76 -0.58
CA GLN A 379 -0.88 33.90 0.13
C GLN A 379 -1.72 34.70 -0.88
N PRO A 380 -2.96 35.10 -0.51
CA PRO A 380 -3.72 36.03 -1.35
C PRO A 380 -2.87 37.28 -1.54
N ALA A 381 -2.66 37.68 -2.80
CA ALA A 381 -1.83 38.83 -3.14
C ALA A 381 -2.32 40.03 -2.33
N THR A 382 -1.50 40.48 -1.36
CA THR A 382 -1.83 41.65 -0.56
C THR A 382 -1.81 42.83 -1.53
N ARG A 383 -2.98 43.31 -1.96
CA ARG A 383 -3.09 44.52 -2.76
C ARG A 383 -2.46 45.64 -1.94
N ARG A 384 -1.22 46.02 -2.27
CA ARG A 384 -0.58 47.23 -1.77
C ARG A 384 -1.47 48.40 -2.22
N ILE A 385 -2.29 48.92 -1.31
CA ILE A 385 -2.99 50.18 -1.51
C ILE A 385 -1.88 51.23 -1.62
N LYS A 386 -1.60 51.69 -2.84
CA LYS A 386 -0.82 52.91 -3.04
C LYS A 386 -1.67 54.04 -2.45
N ARG A 387 -1.24 54.60 -1.33
CA ARG A 387 -1.76 55.85 -0.78
C ARG A 387 -1.25 57.02 -1.59
#